data_AF-A0A7Y0KP88-F1
#
_entry.id   AF-A0A7Y0KP88-F1
#
_cell.length_a   1.000
_cell.length_b   1.000
_cell.length_c   1.000
_cell.angle_alpha   90.00
_cell.angle_beta   90.00
_cell.angle_gamma   90.00
#
_symmetry.space_group_name_H-M   'P 1'
#
loop_
_entity.id
_entity.type
_entity.pdbx_description
1 polymer ?
#
loop_
_entity_poly.entity_id
_entity_poly.type
_entity_poly.pdbx_seq_one_letter_code
_entity_poly.pdbx_strand_id
1 'polypeptide(L)'
;MATDARSWWGAGFTVTRRGYDTGEVEAAFDRAAADYAVIVADRDELARGEVRAREQIAALQQELRELHAAPIDGENLSARLRHMLQLAQEEAAEVRAHAHTAATATVEQARAQARDIHEDAVTWARKTREETDGTNHRRLADASEQATAIVVEAERQVAKLQREAEDARAEAARRTEASEARARELVADAEAEAARLEKEAELERIRLDEASQARRAQAEHDFETAMTARRQEADAAREAAEKARREAADADRKAQEAAAGRLATTRATTAELEQHQRELGARFTAVRELLDRAAAALPEATSTS
;
A
#
# COMPACT_ATOMS: atom_id res chain seq x y z
N MET A 1 28.46 -74.44 63.57
CA MET A 1 28.82 -73.32 64.47
C MET A 1 29.75 -73.90 65.52
N ALA A 2 31.03 -73.52 65.48
CA ALA A 2 32.02 -74.02 66.42
C ALA A 2 31.80 -73.29 67.77
N THR A 3 31.26 -74.01 68.75
CA THR A 3 31.15 -73.53 70.12
C THR A 3 32.57 -73.32 70.64
N ASP A 4 32.93 -72.06 70.91
CA ASP A 4 34.24 -71.68 71.42
C ASP A 4 34.45 -72.32 72.80
N ALA A 5 35.21 -73.42 72.84
CA ALA A 5 35.43 -74.24 74.04
C ALA A 5 36.34 -73.54 75.09
N ARG A 6 36.48 -72.20 75.04
CA ARG A 6 37.44 -71.42 75.83
C ARG A 6 36.85 -70.50 76.91
N SER A 7 35.55 -70.54 77.21
CA SER A 7 34.97 -69.62 78.23
C SER A 7 34.17 -70.26 79.38
N TRP A 8 34.32 -71.55 79.68
CA TRP A 8 33.67 -72.16 80.87
C TRP A 8 34.12 -71.54 82.21
N TRP A 9 35.24 -70.81 82.22
CA TRP A 9 35.75 -70.09 83.40
C TRP A 9 35.20 -68.66 83.56
N GLY A 10 34.42 -68.14 82.59
CA GLY A 10 34.02 -66.74 82.57
C GLY A 10 35.17 -65.77 82.29
N ALA A 11 34.93 -64.45 82.45
CA ALA A 11 35.99 -63.44 82.43
C ALA A 11 36.99 -63.77 83.54
N GLY A 12 38.27 -63.96 83.19
CA GLY A 12 39.29 -64.55 84.08
C GLY A 12 39.44 -63.91 85.46
N PHE A 13 40.14 -64.60 86.36
CA PHE A 13 40.25 -64.25 87.78
C PHE A 13 40.99 -62.93 88.06
N THR A 14 40.49 -62.17 89.03
CA THR A 14 41.13 -60.96 89.55
C THR A 14 42.43 -61.31 90.28
N VAL A 15 43.53 -60.60 89.99
CA VAL A 15 44.83 -60.80 90.65
C VAL A 15 44.98 -59.79 91.80
N THR A 16 45.13 -60.29 93.03
CA THR A 16 45.49 -59.52 94.22
C THR A 16 47.00 -59.55 94.47
N ARG A 17 47.48 -58.80 95.47
CA ARG A 17 48.93 -58.56 95.74
C ARG A 17 49.78 -59.83 95.89
N ARG A 18 49.17 -61.01 96.08
CA ARG A 18 49.81 -62.33 96.13
C ARG A 18 48.94 -63.46 95.52
N GLY A 19 48.41 -63.28 94.32
CA GLY A 19 47.75 -64.37 93.55
C GLY A 19 46.33 -64.04 93.12
N TYR A 20 45.62 -65.04 92.60
CA TYR A 20 44.20 -64.89 92.22
C TYR A 20 43.31 -64.74 93.45
N ASP A 21 42.19 -64.04 93.32
CA ASP A 21 41.18 -63.98 94.37
C ASP A 21 40.63 -65.40 94.63
N THR A 22 40.88 -65.91 95.84
CA THR A 22 40.51 -67.28 96.22
C THR A 22 39.01 -67.49 96.15
N GLY A 23 38.19 -66.48 96.45
CA GLY A 23 36.73 -66.59 96.41
C GLY A 23 36.21 -66.69 94.97
N GLU A 24 36.77 -65.92 94.04
CA GLU A 24 36.45 -66.04 92.61
C GLU A 24 36.86 -67.40 92.04
N VAL A 25 38.00 -67.95 92.47
CA VAL A 25 38.50 -69.26 92.04
C VAL A 25 37.63 -70.40 92.58
N GLU A 26 37.30 -70.39 93.88
CA GLU A 26 36.39 -71.38 94.47
C GLU A 26 35.02 -71.34 93.80
N ALA A 27 34.45 -70.15 93.61
CA ALA A 27 33.17 -70.00 92.91
C ALA A 27 33.22 -70.51 91.45
N ALA A 28 34.36 -70.38 90.78
CA ALA A 28 34.53 -70.93 89.44
C ALA A 28 34.66 -72.46 89.44
N PHE A 29 35.36 -73.05 90.42
CA PHE A 29 35.42 -74.50 90.58
C PHE A 29 34.05 -75.09 90.94
N ASP A 30 33.26 -74.42 91.77
CA ASP A 30 31.91 -74.86 92.12
C ASP A 30 30.98 -74.81 90.90
N ARG A 31 31.05 -73.76 90.07
CA ARG A 31 30.34 -73.68 88.78
C ARG A 31 30.77 -74.79 87.83
N ALA A 32 32.07 -74.98 87.66
CA ALA A 32 32.65 -76.04 86.84
C ALA A 32 32.22 -77.44 87.29
N ALA A 33 32.18 -77.68 88.60
CA ALA A 33 31.74 -78.95 89.17
C ALA A 33 30.23 -79.17 88.93
N ALA A 34 29.41 -78.13 89.08
CA ALA A 34 27.98 -78.18 88.77
C ALA A 34 27.72 -78.46 87.28
N ASP A 35 28.41 -77.75 86.37
CA ASP A 35 28.29 -77.96 84.93
C ASP A 35 28.77 -79.36 84.52
N TYR A 36 29.87 -79.86 85.10
CA TYR A 36 30.34 -81.21 84.87
C TYR A 36 29.33 -82.26 85.36
N ALA A 37 28.68 -82.04 86.50
CA ALA A 37 27.64 -82.93 87.00
C ALA A 37 26.42 -82.98 86.05
N VAL A 38 26.03 -81.85 85.46
CA VAL A 38 24.98 -81.79 84.43
C VAL A 38 25.40 -82.56 83.18
N ILE A 39 26.61 -82.34 82.67
CA ILE A 39 27.09 -83.04 81.47
C ILE A 39 27.18 -84.55 81.70
N VAL A 40 27.61 -85.00 82.89
CA VAL A 40 27.65 -86.42 83.24
C VAL A 40 26.24 -86.99 83.34
N ALA A 41 25.28 -86.26 83.92
CA ALA A 41 23.89 -86.68 83.97
C ALA A 41 23.29 -86.82 82.57
N ASP A 42 23.51 -85.83 81.68
CA ASP A 42 23.07 -85.86 80.28
C ASP A 42 23.72 -87.03 79.53
N ARG A 43 25.02 -87.26 79.72
CA ARG A 43 25.72 -88.41 79.13
C ARG A 43 25.12 -89.73 79.58
N ASP A 44 24.82 -89.86 80.87
CA ASP A 44 24.24 -91.08 81.43
C ASP A 44 22.78 -91.28 81.01
N GLU A 45 22.04 -90.21 80.77
CA GLU A 45 20.70 -90.26 80.17
C GLU A 45 20.76 -90.69 78.71
N LEU A 46 21.67 -90.11 77.92
CA LEU A 46 21.91 -90.50 76.53
C LEU A 46 22.35 -91.96 76.42
N ALA A 47 23.26 -92.42 77.28
CA ALA A 47 23.70 -93.82 77.32
C ALA A 47 22.53 -94.76 77.64
N ARG A 48 21.65 -94.38 78.59
CA ARG A 48 20.42 -95.14 78.89
C ARG A 48 19.43 -95.12 77.73
N GLY A 49 19.29 -93.98 77.06
CA GLY A 49 18.46 -93.84 75.86
C GLY A 49 18.95 -94.70 74.71
N GLU A 50 20.26 -94.78 74.51
CA GLU A 50 20.88 -95.62 73.49
C GLU A 50 20.66 -97.11 73.77
N VAL A 51 20.83 -97.55 75.02
CA VAL A 51 20.54 -98.94 75.40
C VAL A 51 19.07 -99.28 75.13
N ARG A 52 18.13 -98.42 75.55
CA ARG A 52 16.69 -98.63 75.27
C ARG A 52 16.39 -98.67 73.77
N ALA A 53 16.98 -97.77 72.98
CA ALA A 53 16.81 -97.76 71.53
C ALA A 53 17.36 -99.03 70.88
N ARG A 54 18.51 -99.54 71.33
CA ARG A 54 19.10 -100.80 70.86
C ARG A 54 18.24 -102.00 71.23
N GLU A 55 17.71 -102.05 72.46
CA GLU A 55 16.77 -103.09 72.91
C GLU A 55 15.48 -103.06 72.08
N GLN A 56 14.94 -101.87 71.81
CA GLN A 56 13.74 -101.70 70.99
C GLN A 56 13.98 -102.09 69.53
N ILE A 57 15.13 -101.74 68.94
CA ILE A 57 15.52 -102.20 67.61
C ILE A 57 15.63 -103.73 67.58
N ALA A 58 16.26 -104.33 68.59
CA ALA A 58 16.39 -105.79 68.67
C ALA A 58 15.03 -106.48 68.79
N ALA A 59 14.12 -105.93 69.60
CA ALA A 59 12.75 -106.41 69.75
C ALA A 59 11.97 -106.31 68.43
N LEU A 60 11.98 -105.14 67.77
CA LEU A 60 11.32 -104.95 66.46
C LEU A 60 11.90 -105.87 65.39
N GLN A 61 13.22 -106.11 65.39
CA GLN A 61 13.85 -107.06 64.48
C GLN A 61 13.46 -108.51 64.78
N GLN A 62 13.19 -108.86 66.04
CA GLN A 62 12.67 -110.17 66.40
C GLN A 62 11.21 -110.30 65.98
N GLU A 63 10.37 -109.31 66.27
CA GLU A 63 8.97 -109.27 65.80
C GLU A 63 8.89 -109.39 64.28
N LEU A 64 9.74 -108.65 63.55
CA LEU A 64 9.83 -108.75 62.09
C LEU A 64 10.26 -110.15 61.64
N ARG A 65 11.24 -110.76 62.30
CA ARG A 65 11.69 -112.12 62.01
C ARG A 65 10.58 -113.14 62.29
N GLU A 66 9.80 -112.99 63.35
CA GLU A 66 8.64 -113.84 63.65
C GLU A 66 7.53 -113.65 62.61
N LEU A 67 7.23 -112.40 62.23
CA LEU A 67 6.27 -112.06 61.17
C LEU A 67 6.68 -112.60 59.78
N HIS A 68 7.98 -112.75 59.54
CA HIS A 68 8.54 -113.27 58.29
C HIS A 68 8.80 -114.79 58.32
N ALA A 69 9.02 -115.38 59.51
CA ALA A 69 9.28 -116.81 59.67
C ALA A 69 8.00 -117.65 59.70
N ALA A 70 6.84 -117.04 59.99
CA ALA A 70 5.55 -117.72 59.87
C ALA A 70 5.24 -118.05 58.39
N PRO A 71 4.91 -119.31 58.04
CA PRO A 71 4.34 -119.62 56.73
C PRO A 71 3.07 -118.79 56.52
N ILE A 72 2.86 -118.29 55.31
CA ILE A 72 1.68 -117.50 54.97
C ILE A 72 0.43 -118.40 55.05
N ASP A 73 -0.23 -118.43 56.20
CA ASP A 73 -1.58 -118.98 56.36
C ASP A 73 -2.63 -117.96 55.89
N GLY A 74 -3.74 -118.43 55.33
CA GLY A 74 -4.78 -117.59 54.70
C GLY A 74 -5.39 -116.53 55.63
N GLU A 75 -5.41 -116.78 56.94
CA GLU A 75 -5.93 -115.84 57.95
C GLU A 75 -4.95 -114.66 58.21
N ASN A 76 -3.64 -114.94 58.30
CA ASN A 76 -2.59 -113.94 58.48
C ASN A 76 -2.40 -113.04 57.25
N LEU A 77 -2.61 -113.60 56.04
CA LEU A 77 -2.61 -112.82 54.79
C LEU A 77 -3.72 -111.76 54.78
N SER A 78 -4.92 -112.11 55.28
CA SER A 78 -6.06 -111.19 55.33
C SER A 78 -5.84 -110.00 56.28
N ALA A 79 -5.13 -110.23 57.39
CA ALA A 79 -4.78 -109.18 58.35
C ALA A 79 -3.70 -108.25 57.77
N ARG A 80 -2.67 -108.80 57.13
CA ARG A 80 -1.62 -108.04 56.46
C ARG A 80 -2.16 -107.20 55.31
N LEU A 81 -3.05 -107.76 54.47
CA LEU A 81 -3.69 -107.01 53.39
C LEU A 81 -4.56 -105.85 53.89
N ARG A 82 -5.30 -106.04 54.99
CA ARG A 82 -6.07 -104.97 55.62
C ARG A 82 -5.18 -103.84 56.13
N HIS A 83 -4.08 -104.17 56.80
CA HIS A 83 -3.13 -103.17 57.28
C HIS A 83 -2.43 -102.43 56.11
N MET A 84 -2.02 -103.15 55.07
CA MET A 84 -1.41 -102.55 53.88
C MET A 84 -2.38 -101.63 53.12
N LEU A 85 -3.66 -102.02 53.03
CA LEU A 85 -4.71 -101.18 52.47
C LEU A 85 -4.97 -99.93 53.33
N GLN A 86 -4.95 -100.07 54.66
CA GLN A 86 -5.09 -98.94 55.57
C GLN A 86 -3.93 -97.95 55.41
N LEU A 87 -2.69 -98.44 55.40
CA LEU A 87 -1.50 -97.60 55.13
C LEU A 87 -1.58 -96.92 53.77
N ALA A 88 -1.98 -97.65 52.72
CA ALA A 88 -2.15 -97.06 51.39
C ALA A 88 -3.27 -95.99 51.36
N GLN A 89 -4.33 -96.15 52.15
CA GLN A 89 -5.40 -95.15 52.27
C GLN A 89 -4.92 -93.91 53.04
N GLU A 90 -4.15 -94.10 54.11
CA GLU A 90 -3.52 -93.03 54.89
C GLU A 90 -2.51 -92.25 54.04
N GLU A 91 -1.62 -92.94 53.32
CA GLU A 91 -0.67 -92.34 52.38
C GLU A 91 -1.39 -91.61 51.24
N ALA A 92 -2.44 -92.19 50.67
CA ALA A 92 -3.23 -91.52 49.64
C ALA A 92 -3.97 -90.28 50.18
N ALA A 93 -4.39 -90.29 51.45
CA ALA A 93 -4.99 -89.12 52.10
C ALA A 93 -3.94 -88.01 52.34
N GLU A 94 -2.74 -88.38 52.77
CA GLU A 94 -1.61 -87.46 52.94
C GLU A 94 -1.19 -86.83 51.60
N VAL A 95 -1.04 -87.63 50.54
CA VAL A 95 -0.72 -87.13 49.20
C VAL A 95 -1.80 -86.16 48.70
N ARG A 96 -3.09 -86.46 48.91
CA ARG A 96 -4.18 -85.54 48.55
C ARG A 96 -4.14 -84.24 49.36
N ALA A 97 -3.88 -84.31 50.66
CA ALA A 97 -3.78 -83.14 51.51
C ALA A 97 -2.58 -82.26 51.13
N HIS A 98 -1.43 -82.89 50.83
CA HIS A 98 -0.25 -82.20 50.35
C HIS A 98 -0.47 -81.56 48.98
N ALA A 99 -1.06 -82.30 48.03
CA ALA A 99 -1.41 -81.78 46.71
C ALA A 99 -2.42 -80.61 46.79
N HIS A 100 -3.40 -80.70 47.68
CA HIS A 100 -4.35 -79.62 47.92
C HIS A 100 -3.64 -78.36 48.44
N THR A 101 -2.76 -78.51 49.43
CA THR A 101 -1.99 -77.40 50.00
C THR A 101 -1.03 -76.78 48.98
N ALA A 102 -0.38 -77.60 48.16
CA ALA A 102 0.49 -77.13 47.09
C ALA A 102 -0.30 -76.37 46.00
N ALA A 103 -1.50 -76.86 45.65
CA ALA A 103 -2.37 -76.20 44.69
C ALA A 103 -2.88 -74.86 45.21
N THR A 104 -3.32 -74.78 46.47
CA THR A 104 -3.76 -73.52 47.08
C THR A 104 -2.61 -72.52 47.20
N ALA A 105 -1.42 -72.96 47.61
CA ALA A 105 -0.23 -72.12 47.64
C ALA A 105 0.12 -71.56 46.25
N THR A 106 0.04 -72.39 45.21
CA THR A 106 0.29 -71.98 43.82
C THR A 106 -0.73 -70.94 43.36
N VAL A 107 -2.01 -71.14 43.65
CA VAL A 107 -3.09 -70.19 43.31
C VAL A 107 -2.91 -68.87 44.05
N GLU A 108 -2.59 -68.90 45.33
CA GLU A 108 -2.35 -67.68 46.11
C GLU A 108 -1.11 -66.92 45.65
N GLN A 109 -0.03 -67.63 45.29
CA GLN A 109 1.15 -67.02 44.68
C GLN A 109 0.81 -66.37 43.34
N ALA A 110 0.09 -67.07 42.46
CA ALA A 110 -0.33 -66.52 41.17
C ALA A 110 -1.25 -65.29 41.35
N ARG A 111 -2.15 -65.32 42.32
CA ARG A 111 -3.01 -64.17 42.67
C ARG A 111 -2.21 -62.99 43.22
N ALA A 112 -1.20 -63.24 44.05
CA ALA A 112 -0.30 -62.20 44.53
C ALA A 112 0.47 -61.56 43.39
N GLN A 113 1.09 -62.36 42.52
CA GLN A 113 1.78 -61.88 41.33
C GLN A 113 0.85 -61.09 40.39
N ALA A 114 -0.40 -61.52 40.22
CA ALA A 114 -1.37 -60.79 39.41
C ALA A 114 -1.74 -59.43 40.02
N ARG A 115 -1.81 -59.32 41.36
CA ARG A 115 -2.03 -58.05 42.05
C ARG A 115 -0.84 -57.11 41.87
N ASP A 116 0.38 -57.60 42.07
CA ASP A 116 1.60 -56.80 41.91
C ASP A 116 1.70 -56.24 40.49
N ILE A 117 1.49 -57.09 39.47
CA ILE A 117 1.48 -56.65 38.06
C ILE A 117 0.40 -55.60 37.80
N HIS A 118 -0.79 -55.78 38.37
CA HIS A 118 -1.88 -54.81 38.22
C HIS A 118 -1.56 -53.47 38.89
N GLU A 119 -1.00 -53.48 40.10
CA GLU A 119 -0.59 -52.26 40.82
C GLU A 119 0.51 -51.51 40.08
N ASP A 120 1.49 -52.22 39.54
CA ASP A 120 2.54 -51.67 38.69
C ASP A 120 1.96 -51.06 37.41
N ALA A 121 1.04 -51.77 36.73
CA ALA A 121 0.39 -51.29 35.53
C ALA A 121 -0.44 -50.03 35.77
N VAL A 122 -1.19 -49.97 36.88
CA VAL A 122 -1.96 -48.78 37.29
C VAL A 122 -1.04 -47.61 37.61
N THR A 123 0.06 -47.87 38.32
CA THR A 123 1.04 -46.83 38.66
C THR A 123 1.72 -46.28 37.41
N TRP A 124 2.11 -47.15 36.49
CA TRP A 124 2.68 -46.76 35.21
C TRP A 124 1.68 -45.95 34.36
N ALA A 125 0.44 -46.43 34.22
CA ALA A 125 -0.61 -45.73 33.48
C ALA A 125 -0.91 -44.34 34.04
N ARG A 126 -0.95 -44.21 35.38
CA ARG A 126 -1.12 -42.92 36.07
C ARG A 126 0.04 -41.97 35.75
N LYS A 127 1.29 -42.43 35.88
CA LYS A 127 2.48 -41.63 35.58
C LYS A 127 2.48 -41.15 34.14
N THR A 128 2.23 -42.04 33.18
CA THR A 128 2.17 -41.68 31.76
C THR A 128 1.06 -40.68 31.47
N ARG A 129 -0.10 -40.81 32.13
CA ARG A 129 -1.19 -39.84 32.02
C ARG A 129 -0.78 -38.48 32.56
N GLU A 130 -0.19 -38.41 33.74
CA GLU A 130 0.29 -37.16 34.35
C GLU A 130 1.34 -36.46 33.46
N GLU A 131 2.29 -37.23 32.89
CA GLU A 131 3.29 -36.72 31.96
C GLU A 131 2.66 -36.20 30.66
N THR A 132 1.68 -36.93 30.12
CA THR A 132 0.96 -36.55 28.90
C THR A 132 0.09 -35.32 29.14
N ASP A 133 -0.64 -35.26 30.25
CA ASP A 133 -1.46 -34.11 30.61
C ASP A 133 -0.59 -32.88 30.86
N GLY A 134 0.56 -33.03 31.52
CA GLY A 134 1.51 -31.95 31.73
C GLY A 134 2.19 -31.45 30.44
N THR A 135 2.46 -32.32 29.47
CA THR A 135 2.99 -31.91 28.15
C THR A 135 1.92 -31.26 27.29
N ASN A 136 0.70 -31.79 27.28
CA ASN A 136 -0.44 -31.19 26.59
C ASN A 136 -0.78 -29.81 27.16
N HIS A 137 -0.79 -29.66 28.48
CA HIS A 137 -1.04 -28.38 29.14
C HIS A 137 0.01 -27.33 28.74
N ARG A 138 1.30 -27.69 28.76
CA ARG A 138 2.39 -26.80 28.29
C ARG A 138 2.21 -26.41 26.83
N ARG A 139 1.93 -27.36 25.94
CA ARG A 139 1.68 -27.07 24.52
C ARG A 139 0.49 -26.13 24.32
N LEU A 140 -0.59 -26.31 25.08
CA LEU A 140 -1.75 -25.43 25.02
C LEU A 140 -1.44 -24.02 25.55
N ALA A 141 -0.67 -23.91 26.64
CA ALA A 141 -0.22 -22.63 27.17
C ALA A 141 0.67 -21.88 26.17
N ASP A 142 1.68 -22.57 25.62
CA ASP A 142 2.58 -22.01 24.59
C ASP A 142 1.80 -21.58 23.34
N ALA A 143 0.85 -22.41 22.88
CA ALA A 143 0.00 -22.09 21.73
C ALA A 143 -0.91 -20.87 22.01
N SER A 144 -1.46 -20.77 23.22
CA SER A 144 -2.27 -19.61 23.64
C SER A 144 -1.45 -18.33 23.72
N GLU A 145 -0.23 -18.41 24.22
CA GLU A 145 0.69 -17.27 24.26
C GLU A 145 1.06 -16.81 22.85
N GLN A 146 1.40 -17.75 21.96
CA GLN A 146 1.69 -17.47 20.56
C GLN A 146 0.48 -16.84 19.84
N ALA A 147 -0.73 -17.38 20.04
CA ALA A 147 -1.94 -16.82 19.47
C ALA A 147 -2.18 -15.37 19.96
N THR A 148 -1.98 -15.12 21.26
CA THR A 148 -2.10 -13.77 21.83
C THR A 148 -1.05 -12.82 21.24
N ALA A 149 0.20 -13.27 21.10
CA ALA A 149 1.26 -12.47 20.50
C ALA A 149 0.97 -12.10 19.04
N ILE A 150 0.44 -13.05 18.25
CA ILE A 150 0.04 -12.81 16.85
C ILE A 150 -1.09 -11.78 16.79
N VAL A 151 -2.10 -11.89 17.64
CA VAL A 151 -3.22 -10.93 17.68
C VAL A 151 -2.73 -9.53 18.03
N VAL A 152 -1.91 -9.40 19.08
CA VAL A 152 -1.37 -8.09 19.50
C VAL A 152 -0.51 -7.46 18.39
N GLU A 153 0.31 -8.25 17.70
CA GLU A 153 1.12 -7.75 16.59
C GLU A 153 0.25 -7.35 15.39
N ALA A 154 -0.77 -8.14 15.04
CA ALA A 154 -1.72 -7.79 14.00
C ALA A 154 -2.48 -6.50 14.32
N GLU A 155 -2.94 -6.32 15.56
CA GLU A 155 -3.60 -5.09 16.03
C GLU A 155 -2.67 -3.87 15.92
N ARG A 156 -1.38 -4.02 16.28
CA ARG A 156 -0.38 -2.96 16.10
C ARG A 156 -0.19 -2.58 14.64
N GLN A 157 -0.14 -3.57 13.74
CA GLN A 157 0.00 -3.34 12.31
C GLN A 157 -1.23 -2.65 11.73
N VAL A 158 -2.44 -3.07 12.12
CA VAL A 158 -3.70 -2.41 11.73
C VAL A 158 -3.72 -0.96 12.21
N ALA A 159 -3.37 -0.71 13.48
CA ALA A 159 -3.32 0.65 14.03
C ALA A 159 -2.30 1.54 13.31
N LYS A 160 -1.14 0.98 12.92
CA LYS A 160 -0.13 1.69 12.13
C LYS A 160 -0.68 2.04 10.74
N LEU A 161 -1.26 1.09 10.02
CA LEU A 161 -1.82 1.31 8.68
C LEU A 161 -2.99 2.30 8.71
N GLN A 162 -3.81 2.27 9.76
CA GLN A 162 -4.88 3.25 9.94
C GLN A 162 -4.33 4.67 10.09
N ARG A 163 -3.30 4.88 10.92
CA ARG A 163 -2.64 6.18 11.05
C ARG A 163 -2.02 6.64 9.74
N GLU A 164 -1.30 5.78 9.04
CA GLU A 164 -0.71 6.10 7.74
C GLU A 164 -1.79 6.46 6.70
N ALA A 165 -2.93 5.76 6.70
CA ALA A 165 -4.06 6.08 5.82
C ALA A 165 -4.73 7.40 6.18
N GLU A 166 -4.89 7.72 7.47
CA GLU A 166 -5.40 9.01 7.94
C GLU A 166 -4.47 10.16 7.56
N ASP A 167 -3.17 10.00 7.77
CA ASP A 167 -2.14 10.98 7.40
C ASP A 167 -2.12 11.21 5.89
N ALA A 168 -2.16 10.14 5.09
CA ALA A 168 -2.20 10.23 3.63
C ALA A 168 -3.48 10.93 3.12
N ARG A 169 -4.63 10.67 3.75
CA ARG A 169 -5.89 11.36 3.44
C ARG A 169 -5.82 12.84 3.79
N ALA A 170 -5.27 13.17 4.96
CA ALA A 170 -5.08 14.56 5.39
C ALA A 170 -4.13 15.32 4.45
N GLU A 171 -3.04 14.68 4.02
CA GLU A 171 -2.11 15.26 3.06
C GLU A 171 -2.77 15.45 1.68
N ALA A 172 -3.51 14.46 1.18
CA ALA A 172 -4.24 14.58 -0.07
C ALA A 172 -5.27 15.71 -0.03
N ALA A 173 -5.99 15.86 1.09
CA ALA A 173 -6.93 16.97 1.28
C ALA A 173 -6.21 18.33 1.24
N ARG A 174 -5.08 18.48 1.94
CA ARG A 174 -4.27 19.70 1.90
C ARG A 174 -3.74 20.02 0.50
N ARG A 175 -3.32 19.01 -0.26
CA ARG A 175 -2.86 19.20 -1.65
C ARG A 175 -3.98 19.67 -2.57
N THR A 176 -5.17 19.10 -2.43
CA THR A 176 -6.37 19.52 -3.18
C THR A 176 -6.74 20.96 -2.83
N GLU A 177 -6.82 21.30 -1.53
CA GLU A 177 -7.12 22.66 -1.08
C GLU A 177 -6.08 23.68 -1.60
N ALA A 178 -4.79 23.35 -1.50
CA ALA A 178 -3.73 24.20 -2.04
C ALA A 178 -3.80 24.34 -3.56
N SER A 179 -4.13 23.28 -4.29
CA SER A 179 -4.34 23.30 -5.74
C SER A 179 -5.53 24.17 -6.12
N GLU A 180 -6.65 24.04 -5.42
CA GLU A 180 -7.85 24.86 -5.64
C GLU A 180 -7.58 26.33 -5.32
N ALA A 181 -6.86 26.64 -4.24
CA ALA A 181 -6.48 28.00 -3.90
C ALA A 181 -5.64 28.64 -5.01
N ARG A 182 -4.63 27.93 -5.53
CA ARG A 182 -3.81 28.38 -6.67
C ARG A 182 -4.63 28.56 -7.94
N ALA A 183 -5.57 27.65 -8.21
CA ALA A 183 -6.45 27.77 -9.38
C ALA A 183 -7.35 29.01 -9.27
N ARG A 184 -7.91 29.29 -8.08
CA ARG A 184 -8.70 30.50 -7.82
C ARG A 184 -7.87 31.76 -7.96
N GLU A 185 -6.65 31.77 -7.45
CA GLU A 185 -5.71 32.89 -7.59
C GLU A 185 -5.38 33.16 -9.07
N LEU A 186 -5.02 32.11 -9.84
CA LEU A 186 -4.73 32.24 -11.27
C LEU A 186 -5.93 32.77 -12.06
N VAL A 187 -7.15 32.31 -11.75
CA VAL A 187 -8.37 32.80 -12.39
C VAL A 187 -8.60 34.27 -12.04
N ALA A 188 -8.46 34.65 -10.76
CA ALA A 188 -8.62 36.03 -10.33
C ALA A 188 -7.59 36.97 -11.00
N ASP A 189 -6.34 36.53 -11.11
CA ASP A 189 -5.28 37.28 -11.81
C ASP A 189 -5.59 37.41 -13.30
N ALA A 190 -6.04 36.33 -13.95
CA ALA A 190 -6.42 36.34 -15.36
C ALA A 190 -7.63 37.25 -15.62
N GLU A 191 -8.64 37.24 -14.75
CA GLU A 191 -9.79 38.15 -14.82
C GLU A 191 -9.37 39.61 -14.63
N ALA A 192 -8.47 39.87 -13.68
CA ALA A 192 -7.95 41.21 -13.45
C ALA A 192 -7.15 41.75 -14.65
N GLU A 193 -6.33 40.90 -15.28
CA GLU A 193 -5.57 41.28 -16.48
C GLU A 193 -6.48 41.45 -17.70
N ALA A 194 -7.45 40.57 -17.90
CA ALA A 194 -8.45 40.71 -18.95
C ALA A 194 -9.21 42.04 -18.82
N ALA A 195 -9.66 42.39 -17.61
CA ALA A 195 -10.33 43.66 -17.36
C ALA A 195 -9.43 44.88 -17.63
N ARG A 196 -8.11 44.79 -17.35
CA ARG A 196 -7.15 45.84 -17.69
C ARG A 196 -7.00 46.01 -19.20
N LEU A 197 -6.82 44.91 -19.93
CA LEU A 197 -6.67 44.91 -21.38
C LEU A 197 -7.94 45.41 -22.07
N GLU A 198 -9.11 45.00 -21.60
CA GLU A 198 -10.40 45.52 -22.12
C GLU A 198 -10.50 47.03 -21.94
N LYS A 199 -10.13 47.54 -20.76
CA LYS A 199 -10.14 48.98 -20.49
C LYS A 199 -9.13 49.73 -21.36
N GLU A 200 -7.92 49.20 -21.53
CA GLU A 200 -6.91 49.80 -22.41
C GLU A 200 -7.36 49.83 -23.86
N ALA A 201 -7.91 48.72 -24.37
CA ALA A 201 -8.44 48.61 -25.71
C ALA A 201 -9.61 49.58 -25.95
N GLU A 202 -10.50 49.75 -24.97
CA GLU A 202 -11.61 50.70 -25.04
C GLU A 202 -11.10 52.16 -25.11
N LEU A 203 -10.11 52.51 -24.28
CA LEU A 203 -9.50 53.83 -24.31
C LEU A 203 -8.79 54.11 -25.65
N GLU A 204 -8.08 53.13 -26.20
CA GLU A 204 -7.42 53.28 -27.50
C GLU A 204 -8.44 53.38 -28.63
N ARG A 205 -9.54 52.63 -28.57
CA ARG A 205 -10.65 52.76 -29.53
C ARG A 205 -11.22 54.18 -29.52
N ILE A 206 -11.54 54.72 -28.33
CA ILE A 206 -12.04 56.09 -28.18
C ILE A 206 -11.04 57.09 -28.76
N ARG A 207 -9.76 56.95 -28.41
CA ARG A 207 -8.68 57.82 -28.92
C ARG A 207 -8.60 57.78 -30.45
N LEU A 208 -8.67 56.59 -31.06
CA LEU A 208 -8.62 56.43 -32.51
C LEU A 208 -9.85 57.02 -33.19
N ASP A 209 -11.03 56.88 -32.58
CA ASP A 209 -12.28 57.47 -33.09
C ASP A 209 -12.23 58.99 -33.02
N GLU A 210 -11.79 59.57 -31.90
CA GLU A 210 -11.58 61.01 -31.76
C GLU A 210 -10.55 61.54 -32.78
N ALA A 211 -9.42 60.85 -32.95
CA ALA A 211 -8.41 61.21 -33.93
C ALA A 211 -8.94 61.11 -35.37
N SER A 212 -9.77 60.10 -35.67
CA SER A 212 -10.44 59.93 -36.97
C SER A 212 -11.44 61.04 -37.24
N GLN A 213 -12.25 61.42 -36.24
CA GLN A 213 -13.19 62.54 -36.34
C GLN A 213 -12.46 63.87 -36.54
N ALA A 214 -11.38 64.12 -35.78
CA ALA A 214 -10.57 65.31 -35.94
C ALA A 214 -9.97 65.42 -37.35
N ARG A 215 -9.44 64.31 -37.91
CA ARG A 215 -8.94 64.28 -39.30
C ARG A 215 -10.04 64.56 -40.32
N ARG A 216 -11.25 64.02 -40.11
CA ARG A 216 -12.40 64.30 -40.99
C ARG A 216 -12.81 65.76 -40.94
N ALA A 217 -12.94 66.33 -39.75
CA ALA A 217 -13.28 67.75 -39.57
C ALA A 217 -12.22 68.67 -40.20
N GLN A 218 -10.93 68.35 -40.05
CA GLN A 218 -9.85 69.09 -40.70
C GLN A 218 -9.96 69.01 -42.24
N ALA A 219 -10.19 67.81 -42.78
CA ALA A 219 -10.35 67.62 -44.22
C ALA A 219 -11.57 68.38 -44.78
N GLU A 220 -12.69 68.41 -44.04
CA GLU A 220 -13.88 69.21 -44.38
C GLU A 220 -13.55 70.71 -44.38
N HIS A 221 -12.86 71.20 -43.35
CA HIS A 221 -12.44 72.60 -43.27
C HIS A 221 -11.48 73.01 -44.41
N ASP A 222 -10.48 72.16 -44.70
CA ASP A 222 -9.53 72.38 -45.79
C ASP A 222 -10.25 72.37 -47.15
N PHE A 223 -11.22 71.47 -47.33
CA PHE A 223 -12.06 71.42 -48.52
C PHE A 223 -12.92 72.68 -48.67
N GLU A 224 -13.60 73.15 -47.60
CA GLU A 224 -14.37 74.39 -47.61
C GLU A 224 -13.49 75.60 -47.94
N THR A 225 -12.29 75.66 -47.36
CA THR A 225 -11.31 76.72 -47.63
C THR A 225 -10.88 76.70 -49.10
N ALA A 226 -10.53 75.53 -49.63
CA ALA A 226 -10.16 75.36 -51.03
C ALA A 226 -11.31 75.70 -51.99
N MET A 227 -12.55 75.31 -51.65
CA MET A 227 -13.73 75.62 -52.45
C MET A 227 -14.07 77.11 -52.41
N THR A 228 -13.88 77.78 -51.27
CA THR A 228 -14.05 79.22 -51.15
C THR A 228 -13.00 79.97 -51.97
N ALA A 229 -11.73 79.58 -51.87
CA ALA A 229 -10.66 80.12 -52.70
C ALA A 229 -10.97 79.92 -54.20
N ARG A 230 -11.40 78.73 -54.60
CA ARG A 230 -11.78 78.43 -55.98
C ARG A 230 -12.99 79.22 -56.46
N ARG A 231 -13.97 79.50 -55.59
CA ARG A 231 -15.11 80.39 -55.89
C ARG A 231 -14.62 81.83 -56.10
N GLN A 232 -13.77 82.34 -55.21
CA GLN A 232 -13.17 83.68 -55.34
C GLN A 232 -12.34 83.81 -56.63
N GLU A 233 -11.53 82.81 -56.97
CA GLU A 233 -10.79 82.76 -58.23
C GLU A 233 -11.73 82.75 -59.44
N ALA A 234 -12.81 81.96 -59.40
CA ALA A 234 -13.80 81.93 -60.47
C ALA A 234 -14.54 83.26 -60.63
N ASP A 235 -14.89 83.93 -59.53
CA ASP A 235 -15.54 85.24 -59.55
C ASP A 235 -14.58 86.33 -60.04
N ALA A 236 -13.32 86.34 -59.59
CA ALA A 236 -12.29 87.22 -60.13
C ALA A 236 -12.04 87.00 -61.63
N ALA A 237 -12.06 85.74 -62.09
CA ALA A 237 -11.97 85.42 -63.51
C ALA A 237 -13.20 85.91 -64.30
N ARG A 238 -14.40 85.83 -63.74
CA ARG A 238 -15.62 86.42 -64.33
C ARG A 238 -15.53 87.93 -64.42
N GLU A 239 -15.12 88.61 -63.35
CA GLU A 239 -14.93 90.07 -63.33
C GLU A 239 -13.88 90.51 -64.35
N ALA A 240 -12.75 89.80 -64.44
CA ALA A 240 -11.72 90.05 -65.44
C ALA A 240 -12.25 89.83 -66.86
N ALA A 241 -13.04 88.78 -67.09
CA ALA A 241 -13.67 88.51 -68.39
C ALA A 241 -14.73 89.58 -68.74
N GLU A 242 -15.53 90.05 -67.78
CA GLU A 242 -16.46 91.17 -67.97
C GLU A 242 -15.72 92.47 -68.28
N LYS A 243 -14.64 92.75 -67.55
CA LYS A 243 -13.79 93.92 -67.81
C LYS A 243 -13.19 93.85 -69.21
N ALA A 244 -12.64 92.71 -69.60
CA ALA A 244 -12.12 92.48 -70.95
C ALA A 244 -13.21 92.62 -72.01
N ARG A 245 -14.45 92.16 -71.75
CA ARG A 245 -15.61 92.39 -72.63
C ARG A 245 -15.96 93.87 -72.75
N ARG A 246 -15.95 94.62 -71.65
CA ARG A 246 -16.19 96.09 -71.65
C ARG A 246 -15.10 96.81 -72.42
N GLU A 247 -13.83 96.50 -72.17
CA GLU A 247 -12.68 97.05 -72.88
C GLU A 247 -12.72 96.71 -74.39
N ALA A 248 -13.09 95.47 -74.74
CA ALA A 248 -13.28 95.06 -76.13
C ALA A 248 -14.46 95.81 -76.79
N ALA A 249 -15.58 96.00 -76.09
CA ALA A 249 -16.71 96.76 -76.59
C ALA A 249 -16.37 98.25 -76.79
N ASP A 250 -15.58 98.83 -75.88
CA ASP A 250 -15.08 100.20 -76.01
C ASP A 250 -14.05 100.34 -77.13
N ALA A 251 -13.17 99.36 -77.31
CA ALA A 251 -12.25 99.29 -78.43
C ALA A 251 -13.00 99.16 -79.77
N ASP A 252 -14.04 98.32 -79.82
CA ASP A 252 -14.89 98.14 -81.00
C ASP A 252 -15.65 99.43 -81.32
N ARG A 253 -16.20 100.11 -80.31
CA ARG A 253 -16.84 101.44 -80.46
C ARG A 253 -15.85 102.47 -81.03
N LYS A 254 -14.64 102.56 -80.48
CA LYS A 254 -13.58 103.46 -80.99
C LYS A 254 -13.17 103.08 -82.42
N ALA A 255 -13.09 101.78 -82.74
CA ALA A 255 -12.78 101.32 -84.08
C ALA A 255 -13.90 101.67 -85.06
N GLN A 256 -15.16 101.54 -84.66
CA GLN A 256 -16.34 101.96 -85.43
C GLN A 256 -16.38 103.48 -85.62
N GLU A 257 -16.09 104.28 -84.59
CA GLU A 257 -15.97 105.74 -84.68
C GLU A 257 -14.83 106.15 -85.62
N ALA A 258 -13.66 105.51 -85.52
CA ALA A 258 -12.54 105.75 -86.43
C ALA A 258 -12.85 105.30 -87.87
N ALA A 259 -13.57 104.19 -88.05
CA ALA A 259 -14.03 103.72 -89.36
C ALA A 259 -15.09 104.67 -89.95
N ALA A 260 -16.03 105.16 -89.13
CA ALA A 260 -17.01 106.17 -89.52
C ALA A 260 -16.33 107.48 -89.90
N GLY A 261 -15.30 107.89 -89.15
CA GLY A 261 -14.45 109.03 -89.48
C GLY A 261 -13.74 108.85 -90.83
N ARG A 262 -13.13 107.70 -91.09
CA ARG A 262 -12.49 107.38 -92.38
C ARG A 262 -13.51 107.30 -93.53
N LEU A 263 -14.71 106.80 -93.28
CA LEU A 263 -15.79 106.77 -94.27
C LEU A 263 -16.34 108.18 -94.56
N ALA A 264 -16.38 109.06 -93.56
CA ALA A 264 -16.77 110.46 -93.74
C ALA A 264 -15.71 111.22 -94.56
N THR A 265 -14.42 111.03 -94.28
CA THR A 265 -13.35 111.67 -95.06
C THR A 265 -13.30 111.14 -96.50
N THR A 266 -13.40 109.82 -96.70
CA THR A 266 -13.48 109.25 -98.06
C THR A 266 -14.70 109.79 -98.80
N ARG A 267 -15.89 109.83 -98.19
CA ARG A 267 -17.09 110.46 -98.80
C ARG A 267 -16.87 111.94 -99.15
N ALA A 268 -16.21 112.71 -98.30
CA ALA A 268 -15.87 114.10 -98.62
C ALA A 268 -14.95 114.19 -99.85
N THR A 269 -13.89 113.38 -99.91
CA THR A 269 -13.00 113.34 -101.09
C THR A 269 -13.70 112.81 -102.35
N THR A 270 -14.68 111.92 -102.21
CA THR A 270 -15.47 111.43 -103.37
C THR A 270 -16.41 112.53 -103.87
N ALA A 271 -17.05 113.28 -102.97
CA ALA A 271 -17.88 114.43 -103.32
C ALA A 271 -17.06 115.54 -104.00
N GLU A 272 -15.82 115.78 -103.56
CA GLU A 272 -14.88 116.70 -104.21
C GLU A 272 -14.50 116.22 -105.63
N LEU A 273 -14.20 114.92 -105.79
CA LEU A 273 -13.91 114.30 -107.10
C LEU A 273 -15.11 114.39 -108.06
N GLU A 274 -16.32 114.13 -107.59
CA GLU A 274 -17.56 114.28 -108.36
C GLU A 274 -17.84 115.73 -108.75
N GLN A 275 -17.48 116.69 -107.89
CA GLN A 275 -17.59 118.11 -108.20
C GLN A 275 -16.59 118.51 -109.29
N HIS A 276 -15.34 118.04 -109.21
CA HIS A 276 -14.35 118.25 -110.28
C HIS A 276 -14.75 117.60 -111.61
N GLN A 277 -15.34 116.40 -111.60
CA GLN A 277 -15.86 115.76 -112.81
C GLN A 277 -17.02 116.55 -113.44
N ARG A 278 -17.95 117.07 -112.64
CA ARG A 278 -19.03 117.94 -113.15
C ARG A 278 -18.49 119.21 -113.77
N GLU A 279 -17.46 119.80 -113.17
CA GLU A 279 -16.83 121.02 -113.66
C GLU A 279 -16.06 120.79 -114.98
N LEU A 280 -15.35 119.66 -115.09
CA LEU A 280 -14.72 119.23 -116.34
C LEU A 280 -15.76 118.91 -117.43
N GLY A 281 -16.87 118.25 -117.08
CA GLY A 281 -17.98 117.99 -118.00
C GLY A 281 -18.62 119.26 -118.55
N ALA A 282 -18.80 120.29 -117.70
CA ALA A 282 -19.30 121.60 -118.12
C ALA A 282 -18.31 122.31 -119.08
N ARG A 283 -17.00 122.23 -118.81
CA ARG A 283 -15.97 122.80 -119.68
C ARG A 283 -15.88 122.11 -121.05
N PHE A 284 -16.00 120.78 -121.11
CA PHE A 284 -16.04 120.05 -122.37
C PHE A 284 -17.27 120.37 -123.22
N THR A 285 -18.43 120.57 -122.57
CA THR A 285 -19.66 120.96 -123.27
C THR A 285 -19.53 122.37 -123.86
N ALA A 286 -18.93 123.32 -123.13
CA ALA A 286 -18.65 124.66 -123.63
C ALA A 286 -17.68 124.68 -124.82
N VAL A 287 -16.66 123.81 -124.84
CA VAL A 287 -15.73 123.67 -125.98
C VAL A 287 -16.44 123.08 -127.20
N ARG A 288 -17.33 122.10 -127.00
CA ARG A 288 -18.12 121.49 -128.09
C ARG A 288 -19.10 122.48 -128.72
N GLU A 289 -19.78 123.32 -127.93
CA GLU A 289 -20.66 124.38 -128.45
C GLU A 289 -19.91 125.50 -129.21
N LEU A 290 -18.62 125.71 -128.92
CA LEU A 290 -17.76 126.61 -129.68
C LEU A 290 -17.32 126.01 -131.03
N LEU A 291 -17.07 124.69 -131.06
CA LEU A 291 -16.73 123.98 -132.30
C LEU A 291 -17.93 123.83 -133.24
N ASP A 292 -19.13 123.57 -132.72
CA ASP A 292 -20.36 123.52 -133.52
C ASP A 292 -20.71 124.89 -134.13
N ARG A 293 -20.37 126.00 -133.45
CA ARG A 293 -20.51 127.36 -133.99
C ARG A 293 -19.51 127.69 -135.10
N ALA A 294 -18.33 127.07 -135.11
CA ALA A 294 -17.33 127.26 -136.16
C ALA A 294 -17.65 126.45 -137.44
N ALA A 295 -18.37 125.34 -137.32
CA ALA A 295 -18.75 124.47 -138.44
C ALA A 295 -19.89 125.03 -139.32
N ALA A 296 -20.70 125.97 -138.80
CA ALA A 296 -21.89 126.47 -139.49
C ALA A 296 -21.64 127.66 -140.47
N ALA A 297 -20.39 128.10 -140.70
CA ALA A 297 -20.09 129.34 -141.42
C ALA A 297 -19.18 129.19 -142.68
N LEU A 298 -19.12 128.01 -143.32
CA LEU A 298 -18.41 127.79 -144.60
C LEU A 298 -19.34 127.17 -145.68
N PRO A 299 -19.30 127.61 -146.96
CA PRO A 299 -20.21 127.12 -148.01
C PRO A 299 -19.60 126.01 -148.90
N GLU A 300 -20.42 125.05 -149.34
CA GLU A 300 -20.13 124.14 -150.46
C GLU A 300 -21.33 123.91 -151.39
N ALA A 301 -21.01 123.48 -152.61
CA ALA A 301 -21.82 123.41 -153.80
C ALA A 301 -22.43 122.01 -154.08
N THR A 302 -23.52 122.00 -154.86
CA THR A 302 -23.98 120.96 -155.82
C THR A 302 -24.15 119.47 -155.43
N SER A 303 -25.39 118.98 -155.63
CA SER A 303 -25.79 117.72 -156.32
C SER A 303 -25.52 116.31 -155.71
N THR A 304 -26.65 115.67 -155.31
CA THR A 304 -27.14 114.31 -155.69
C THR A 304 -26.37 113.05 -155.26
N SER A 305 -26.90 112.33 -154.25
CA SER A 305 -27.67 111.08 -154.40
C SER A 305 -28.44 110.76 -153.12
#